data_AF-I0UWN7-F1
#
_entry.id   AF-I0UWN7-F1
#
_cell.length_a   1.000
_cell.length_b   1.000
_cell.length_c   1.000
_cell.angle_alpha   90.00
_cell.angle_beta   90.00
_cell.angle_gamma   90.00
#
_symmetry.space_group_name_H-M   'P 1'
#
loop_
_entity.id
_entity.type
_entity.pdbx_description
1 polymer ?
#
loop_
_entity_poly.entity_id
_entity_poly.type
_entity_poly.pdbx_seq_one_letter_code
_entity_poly.pdbx_strand_id
1 'polypeptide(L)'
;MENCYAPFYVWNDVEGMRSFCWGEPGYSSIVRDFGRHPIQDWTVHKLIKGTTPLTQARSLNIQTVTLPEFAAPSEIIEPLAADFLNGQNANTLCRLAAVDVTTWKLIQVELSSANSDHTQPKTTSYEVLHVSTADIDSR
;
A
#
# COMPACT_ATOMS: atom_id res chain seq x y z
N MET A 1 3.69 -24.63 -0.68
CA MET A 1 3.66 -23.17 -0.49
C MET A 1 4.94 -22.64 -1.08
N GLU A 2 4.86 -21.92 -2.19
CA GLU A 2 6.04 -21.23 -2.74
C GLU A 2 6.29 -19.97 -1.92
N ASN A 3 7.56 -19.58 -1.78
CA ASN A 3 7.92 -18.32 -1.15
C ASN A 3 7.50 -17.18 -2.08
N CYS A 4 6.35 -16.57 -1.80
CA CYS A 4 5.90 -15.41 -2.55
C CYS A 4 6.64 -14.15 -2.07
N TYR A 5 7.36 -13.49 -2.98
CA TYR A 5 7.87 -12.15 -2.75
C TYR A 5 6.69 -11.16 -2.85
N ALA A 6 6.18 -10.70 -1.70
CA ALA A 6 5.03 -9.80 -1.61
C ALA A 6 5.32 -8.57 -0.75
N PRO A 7 6.36 -7.76 -1.07
CA PRO A 7 6.63 -6.53 -0.36
C PRO A 7 5.55 -5.48 -0.66
N PHE A 8 5.42 -4.51 0.24
CA PHE A 8 4.64 -3.30 0.01
C PHE A 8 5.54 -2.09 0.32
N TYR A 9 5.78 -1.25 -0.68
CA TYR A 9 6.63 -0.06 -0.55
C TYR A 9 5.79 1.21 -0.73
N VAL A 10 6.05 2.21 0.11
CA VAL A 10 5.56 3.58 -0.08
C VAL A 10 6.77 4.48 -0.23
N TRP A 11 6.89 5.12 -1.38
CA TRP A 11 8.00 6.02 -1.70
C TRP A 11 7.57 7.47 -1.46
N ASN A 12 8.48 8.29 -0.91
CA ASN A 12 8.26 9.73 -0.79
C ASN A 12 8.25 10.43 -2.15
N ASP A 13 9.01 9.88 -3.11
CA ASP A 13 9.16 10.42 -4.45
C ASP A 13 9.50 9.33 -5.47
N VAL A 14 9.42 9.70 -6.75
CA VAL A 14 9.70 8.80 -7.88
C VAL A 14 11.18 8.46 -7.98
N GLU A 15 12.08 9.32 -7.47
CA GLU A 15 13.53 9.09 -7.52
C GLU A 15 13.96 7.93 -6.63
N GLY A 16 13.38 7.83 -5.42
CA GLY A 16 13.55 6.69 -4.53
C GLY A 16 13.04 5.39 -5.15
N MET A 17 11.83 5.39 -5.70
CA MET A 17 11.27 4.24 -6.41
C MET A 17 12.17 3.80 -7.56
N ARG A 18 12.60 4.75 -8.41
CA ARG A 18 13.52 4.50 -9.52
C ARG A 18 14.82 3.85 -9.02
N SER A 19 15.40 4.41 -7.96
CA SER A 19 16.68 3.96 -7.41
C SER A 19 16.59 2.51 -6.92
N PHE A 20 15.43 2.10 -6.41
CA PHE A 20 15.15 0.70 -6.13
C PHE A 20 14.96 -0.13 -7.41
N CYS A 21 14.08 0.27 -8.34
CA CYS A 21 13.70 -0.54 -9.49
C CYS A 21 14.85 -0.86 -10.46
N TRP A 22 15.78 0.08 -10.68
CA TRP A 22 16.90 -0.11 -11.61
C TRP A 22 18.20 0.58 -11.16
N GLY A 23 18.35 0.89 -9.87
CA GLY A 23 19.64 1.18 -9.25
C GLY A 23 20.23 -0.06 -8.55
N GLU A 24 21.49 0.03 -8.12
CA GLU A 24 22.20 -1.06 -7.43
C GLU A 24 22.37 -0.75 -5.94
N PRO A 25 22.16 -1.73 -5.02
CA PRO A 25 21.84 -3.15 -5.27
C PRO A 25 20.34 -3.48 -5.39
N GLY A 26 19.48 -2.46 -5.59
CA GLY A 26 18.01 -2.45 -5.43
C GLY A 26 17.25 -3.71 -5.88
N TYR A 27 16.56 -3.65 -7.01
CA TYR A 27 15.72 -4.75 -7.50
C TYR A 27 16.56 -5.89 -8.10
N SER A 28 17.84 -5.64 -8.41
CA SER A 28 18.78 -6.65 -8.90
C SER A 28 18.93 -7.83 -7.94
N SER A 29 18.91 -7.57 -6.62
CA SER A 29 18.95 -8.62 -5.59
C SER A 29 17.72 -9.53 -5.63
N ILE A 30 16.53 -8.98 -5.88
CA ILE A 30 15.27 -9.75 -5.99
C ILE A 30 15.27 -10.58 -7.27
N VAL A 31 15.74 -10.01 -8.38
CA VAL A 31 15.86 -10.76 -9.65
C VAL A 31 16.80 -11.95 -9.50
N ARG A 32 17.91 -11.80 -8.76
CA ARG A 32 18.85 -12.89 -8.49
C ARG A 32 18.19 -14.06 -7.74
N ASP A 33 17.39 -13.76 -6.72
CA ASP A 33 16.88 -14.77 -5.78
C ASP A 33 15.51 -15.33 -6.19
N PHE A 34 14.69 -14.55 -6.90
CA PHE A 34 13.30 -14.89 -7.25
C PHE A 34 12.97 -14.75 -8.74
N GLY A 35 13.84 -14.17 -9.55
CA GLY A 35 13.52 -13.78 -10.93
C GLY A 35 12.74 -12.46 -11.02
N ARG A 36 12.55 -11.97 -12.25
CA ARG A 36 11.90 -10.68 -12.51
C ARG A 36 10.38 -10.81 -12.52
N HIS A 37 9.73 -10.24 -11.51
CA HIS A 37 8.27 -10.18 -11.40
C HIS A 37 7.75 -8.81 -11.83
N PRO A 38 6.51 -8.72 -12.35
CA PRO A 38 5.87 -7.43 -12.59
C PRO A 38 5.70 -6.67 -11.26
N ILE A 39 5.96 -5.37 -11.29
CA ILE A 39 5.68 -4.46 -10.17
C ILE A 39 4.31 -3.83 -10.45
N GLN A 40 3.43 -3.85 -9.45
CA GLN A 40 2.23 -3.03 -9.45
C GLN A 40 2.58 -1.71 -8.77
N ASP A 41 2.45 -0.60 -9.48
CA ASP A 41 2.69 0.74 -8.96
C ASP A 41 1.43 1.60 -9.07
N TRP A 42 1.27 2.50 -8.11
CA TRP A 42 0.10 3.38 -8.00
C TRP A 42 0.53 4.79 -7.60
N THR A 43 -0.24 5.79 -8.02
CA THR A 43 -0.01 7.18 -7.62
C THR A 43 -0.68 7.45 -6.28
N VAL A 44 0.08 7.79 -5.25
CA VAL A 44 -0.47 8.08 -3.92
C VAL A 44 -1.33 9.34 -3.97
N HIS A 45 -2.57 9.22 -3.49
CA HIS A 45 -3.48 10.35 -3.28
C HIS A 45 -3.32 10.94 -1.88
N LYS A 46 -3.39 10.08 -0.84
CA LYS A 46 -3.25 10.51 0.56
C LYS A 46 -2.80 9.36 1.44
N LEU A 47 -2.06 9.70 2.49
CA LEU A 47 -1.62 8.79 3.54
C LEU A 47 -1.90 9.43 4.90
N ILE A 48 -2.64 8.74 5.75
CA ILE A 48 -2.91 9.15 7.13
C ILE A 48 -2.24 8.15 8.07
N LYS A 49 -1.32 8.63 8.90
CA LYS A 49 -0.67 7.85 9.96
C LYS A 49 -1.43 8.02 11.26
N GLY A 50 -1.55 6.92 12.02
CA GLY A 50 -1.91 6.96 13.42
C GLY A 50 -0.72 7.38 14.30
N THR A 51 -0.90 7.34 15.61
CA THR A 51 0.14 7.66 16.59
C THR A 51 0.95 6.45 17.05
N THR A 52 0.46 5.24 16.77
CA THR A 52 1.15 4.00 17.12
C THR A 52 2.25 3.68 16.10
N PRO A 53 3.45 3.27 16.52
CA PRO A 53 4.54 2.92 15.61
C PRO A 53 4.16 1.84 14.59
N LEU A 54 4.60 1.99 13.34
CA LEU A 54 4.30 1.02 12.28
C LEU A 54 4.94 -0.35 12.54
N THR A 55 5.99 -0.43 13.38
CA THR A 55 6.61 -1.69 13.81
C THR A 55 5.65 -2.62 14.57
N GLN A 56 4.49 -2.12 15.02
CA GLN A 56 3.43 -2.93 15.62
C GLN A 56 2.50 -3.58 14.59
N ALA A 57 2.75 -3.40 13.29
CA ALA A 57 1.91 -3.97 12.25
C ALA A 57 1.90 -5.50 12.30
N ARG A 58 0.71 -6.05 12.14
CA ARG A 58 0.45 -7.49 12.05
C ARG A 58 -0.30 -7.87 10.78
N SER A 59 -1.03 -6.93 10.19
CA SER A 59 -1.74 -7.15 8.94
C SER A 59 -1.71 -5.95 8.01
N LEU A 60 -1.81 -6.26 6.72
CA LEU A 60 -2.00 -5.31 5.63
C LEU A 60 -3.24 -5.73 4.82
N ASN A 61 -4.21 -4.84 4.71
CA ASN A 61 -5.45 -5.08 3.98
C ASN A 61 -5.48 -4.17 2.76
N ILE A 62 -5.76 -4.74 1.58
CA ILE A 62 -5.88 -4.01 0.32
C ILE A 62 -7.28 -4.22 -0.23
N GLN A 63 -7.99 -3.12 -0.48
CA GLN A 63 -9.25 -3.09 -1.20
C GLN A 63 -9.09 -2.27 -2.48
N THR A 64 -9.82 -2.67 -3.52
CA THR A 64 -9.82 -1.98 -4.80
C THR A 64 -11.23 -1.56 -5.18
N VAL A 65 -11.40 -0.30 -5.56
CA VAL A 65 -12.67 0.30 -5.98
C VAL A 65 -12.52 0.81 -7.40
N THR A 66 -13.32 0.28 -8.33
CA THR A 66 -13.37 0.78 -9.71
C THR A 66 -13.98 2.17 -9.73
N LEU A 67 -13.32 3.10 -10.41
CA LEU A 67 -13.84 4.46 -10.57
C LEU A 67 -14.99 4.47 -11.59
N PRO A 68 -16.04 5.30 -11.42
CA PRO A 68 -17.12 5.40 -12.39
C PRO A 68 -16.62 5.90 -13.75
N GLU A 69 -17.01 5.22 -14.83
CA GLU A 69 -16.51 5.47 -16.21
C GLU A 69 -16.76 6.89 -16.73
N PHE A 70 -17.87 7.50 -16.33
CA PHE A 70 -18.33 8.80 -16.84
C PHE A 70 -18.15 9.95 -15.85
N ALA A 71 -17.35 9.76 -14.80
CA ALA A 71 -17.05 10.80 -13.82
C ALA A 71 -15.61 11.30 -13.97
N ALA A 72 -15.39 12.60 -13.84
CA ALA A 72 -14.04 13.16 -13.87
C ALA A 72 -13.28 12.72 -12.60
N PRO A 73 -12.01 12.24 -12.71
CA PRO A 73 -11.24 11.81 -11.55
C PRO A 73 -11.13 12.87 -10.44
N SER A 74 -11.05 14.15 -10.83
CA SER A 74 -11.01 15.30 -9.90
C SER A 74 -12.24 15.44 -9.01
N GLU A 75 -13.39 14.90 -9.43
CA GLU A 75 -14.66 15.01 -8.71
C GLU A 75 -14.90 13.84 -7.76
N ILE A 76 -14.28 12.69 -8.03
CA ILE A 76 -14.63 11.41 -7.38
C ILE A 76 -13.51 10.81 -6.52
N ILE A 77 -12.23 11.13 -6.77
CA ILE A 77 -11.13 10.54 -5.99
C ILE A 77 -11.21 10.94 -4.50
N GLU A 78 -11.30 12.24 -4.19
CA GLU A 78 -11.33 12.70 -2.79
C GLU A 78 -12.56 12.15 -2.05
N PRO A 79 -13.81 12.25 -2.57
CA PRO A 79 -14.97 11.69 -1.88
C PRO A 79 -14.90 10.18 -1.66
N LEU A 80 -14.47 9.41 -2.67
CA LEU A 80 -14.37 7.95 -2.56
C LEU A 80 -13.26 7.52 -1.60
N ALA A 81 -12.19 8.31 -1.48
CA ALA A 81 -11.11 8.04 -0.55
C ALA A 81 -11.44 8.49 0.88
N ALA A 82 -12.22 9.56 1.07
CA ALA A 82 -12.45 10.20 2.37
C ALA A 82 -13.03 9.25 3.42
N ASP A 83 -14.08 8.50 3.09
CA ASP A 83 -14.71 7.56 4.02
C ASP A 83 -13.71 6.52 4.54
N PHE A 84 -12.92 5.96 3.62
CA PHE A 84 -11.86 5.04 3.98
C PHE A 84 -10.76 5.71 4.80
N LEU A 85 -10.27 6.89 4.41
CA LEU A 85 -9.15 7.54 5.11
C LEU A 85 -9.52 7.99 6.54
N ASN A 86 -10.80 8.34 6.77
CA ASN A 86 -11.29 8.83 8.05
C ASN A 86 -11.75 7.73 9.01
N GLY A 87 -12.08 6.53 8.53
CA GLY A 87 -12.70 5.47 9.34
C GLY A 87 -11.76 4.69 10.28
N GLN A 88 -10.78 5.33 10.91
CA GLN A 88 -9.79 4.68 11.77
C GLN A 88 -10.42 4.03 13.00
N ASN A 89 -9.82 2.93 13.46
CA ASN A 89 -10.13 2.30 14.74
C ASN A 89 -8.87 2.20 15.62
N ALA A 90 -9.00 1.66 16.83
CA ALA A 90 -7.90 1.57 17.80
C ALA A 90 -6.68 0.76 17.30
N ASN A 91 -6.85 -0.10 16.29
CA ASN A 91 -5.79 -0.92 15.72
C ASN A 91 -5.21 -0.35 14.41
N THR A 92 -5.82 0.69 13.84
CA THR A 92 -5.35 1.29 12.59
C THR A 92 -4.02 2.01 12.82
N LEU A 93 -2.96 1.56 12.15
CA LEU A 93 -1.63 2.18 12.21
C LEU A 93 -1.44 3.20 11.09
N CYS A 94 -1.91 2.86 9.88
CA CYS A 94 -1.81 3.72 8.72
C CYS A 94 -2.92 3.39 7.72
N ARG A 95 -3.47 4.40 7.07
CA ARG A 95 -4.33 4.25 5.89
C ARG A 95 -3.77 5.03 4.72
N LEU A 96 -3.79 4.41 3.55
CA LEU A 96 -3.29 4.97 2.30
C LEU A 96 -4.33 4.80 1.21
N ALA A 97 -4.58 5.86 0.46
CA ALA A 97 -5.32 5.84 -0.78
C ALA A 97 -4.37 6.15 -1.94
N ALA A 98 -4.41 5.33 -2.98
CA ALA A 98 -3.66 5.53 -4.21
C ALA A 98 -4.54 5.23 -5.43
N VAL A 99 -4.12 5.69 -6.60
CA VAL A 99 -4.85 5.49 -7.85
C VAL A 99 -3.99 4.71 -8.82
N ASP A 100 -4.53 3.60 -9.32
CA ASP A 100 -4.06 2.96 -10.54
C ASP A 100 -4.68 3.73 -11.72
N VAL A 101 -3.88 4.58 -12.35
CA VAL A 101 -4.30 5.38 -13.52
C VAL A 101 -4.40 4.56 -14.80
N THR A 102 -3.81 3.36 -14.83
CA THR A 102 -3.89 2.45 -15.98
C THR A 102 -5.26 1.78 -16.03
N THR A 103 -5.77 1.36 -14.87
CA THR A 103 -7.05 0.65 -14.78
C THR A 103 -8.19 1.48 -14.18
N TRP A 104 -7.92 2.74 -13.84
CA TRP A 104 -8.85 3.65 -13.16
C TRP A 104 -9.48 3.02 -11.93
N LYS A 105 -8.61 2.60 -11.01
CA LYS A 105 -9.02 2.03 -9.72
C LYS A 105 -8.43 2.82 -8.57
N LEU A 106 -9.25 3.07 -7.56
CA LEU A 106 -8.81 3.52 -6.25
C LEU A 106 -8.36 2.30 -5.44
N ILE A 107 -7.14 2.37 -4.93
CA ILE A 107 -6.52 1.37 -4.08
C ILE A 107 -6.55 1.92 -2.64
N GLN A 108 -7.18 1.18 -1.74
CA GLN A 108 -7.32 1.52 -0.34
C GLN A 108 -6.53 0.51 0.47
N VAL A 109 -5.55 0.97 1.24
CA VAL A 109 -4.63 0.13 1.99
C VAL A 109 -4.68 0.50 3.46
N GLU A 110 -4.92 -0.47 4.33
CA GLU A 110 -4.83 -0.33 5.78
C GLU A 110 -3.71 -1.21 6.33
N LEU A 111 -2.81 -0.60 7.11
CA LEU A 111 -1.86 -1.29 7.96
C LEU A 111 -2.40 -1.28 9.40
N SER A 112 -2.45 -2.44 10.04
CA SER A 112 -3.11 -2.62 11.34
C SER A 112 -2.28 -3.44 12.31
N SER A 113 -2.43 -3.16 13.62
CA SER A 113 -1.89 -3.98 14.71
C SER A 113 -2.76 -5.19 15.05
N ALA A 114 -3.95 -5.31 14.43
CA ALA A 114 -4.77 -6.51 14.51
C ALA A 114 -4.24 -7.61 13.57
N ASN A 115 -4.48 -8.86 13.93
CA ASN A 115 -4.14 -10.00 13.07
C ASN A 115 -4.92 -9.96 11.76
N SER A 116 -4.40 -10.58 10.70
CA SER A 116 -5.07 -10.63 9.41
C SER A 116 -6.41 -11.36 9.51
N ASP A 117 -7.44 -10.76 8.92
CA ASP A 117 -8.75 -11.38 8.75
C ASP A 117 -8.95 -11.69 7.27
N HIS A 118 -8.92 -12.97 6.93
CA HIS A 118 -9.10 -13.46 5.56
C HIS A 118 -10.59 -13.68 5.20
N THR A 119 -11.52 -13.36 6.10
CA THR A 119 -12.96 -13.58 5.88
C THR A 119 -13.66 -12.38 5.25
N GLN A 120 -13.00 -11.21 5.19
CA GLN A 120 -13.60 -10.00 4.65
C GLN A 120 -13.76 -10.07 3.12
N PRO A 121 -14.99 -9.99 2.60
CA PRO A 121 -15.21 -10.04 1.16
C PRO A 121 -14.63 -8.79 0.48
N LYS A 122 -14.00 -8.99 -0.68
CA LYS A 122 -13.38 -7.92 -1.52
C LYS A 122 -12.14 -7.25 -0.93
N THR A 123 -11.59 -7.79 0.16
CA THR A 123 -10.32 -7.36 0.75
C THR A 123 -9.28 -8.46 0.56
N THR A 124 -8.10 -8.09 0.09
CA THR A 124 -6.94 -8.98 0.12
C THR A 124 -6.14 -8.69 1.37
N SER A 125 -6.05 -9.68 2.26
CA SER A 125 -5.40 -9.54 3.57
C SER A 125 -4.07 -10.30 3.59
N TYR A 126 -3.03 -9.65 4.10
CA TYR A 126 -1.69 -10.21 4.27
C TYR A 126 -1.29 -10.19 5.74
N GLU A 127 -0.55 -11.21 6.17
CA GLU A 127 0.20 -11.17 7.43
C GLU A 127 1.47 -10.35 7.22
N VAL A 128 1.73 -9.41 8.14
CA VAL A 128 2.94 -8.59 8.11
C VAL A 128 3.99 -9.21 9.01
N LEU A 129 5.03 -9.76 8.38
CA LEU A 129 6.16 -10.40 9.08
C LEU A 129 7.30 -9.43 9.41
N HIS A 130 7.40 -8.33 8.65
CA HIS A 130 8.45 -7.33 8.83
C HIS A 130 8.00 -5.96 8.34
N VAL A 131 8.42 -4.92 9.07
CA VAL A 131 8.29 -3.52 8.65
C VAL A 131 9.66 -2.87 8.74
N SER A 132 10.13 -2.30 7.64
CA SER A 132 11.33 -1.47 7.61
C SER A 132 10.92 -0.01 7.82
N THR A 133 11.39 0.63 8.89
CA THR A 133 10.95 1.99 9.28
C THR A 133 11.92 3.11 8.93
N ALA A 134 12.94 2.85 8.09
CA ALA A 134 13.84 3.90 7.65
C ALA A 134 13.04 5.12 7.14
N ASP A 135 13.24 6.26 7.80
CA ASP A 135 12.64 7.58 7.52
C ASP A 135 11.13 7.78 7.77
N ILE A 136 10.39 6.81 8.34
CA ILE A 136 8.95 6.94 8.57
C ILE A 136 8.59 7.54 9.94
N ASP A 137 9.43 7.35 10.96
CA ASP A 137 9.22 7.83 12.34
C ASP A 137 9.80 9.24 12.60
N SER A 138 10.42 9.85 11.59
CA SER A 138 11.08 11.17 11.66
C SER A 138 10.20 12.35 11.21
N ARG A 139 8.88 12.17 11.12
CA ARG A 139 7.90 13.24 10.82
C ARG A 139 6.70 13.19 11.74
#